data_AF-A7HEN9-F1
#
_entry.id   AF-A7HEN9-F1
#
_cell.length_a   1.000
_cell.length_b   1.000
_cell.length_c   1.000
_cell.angle_alpha   90.00
_cell.angle_beta   90.00
_cell.angle_gamma   90.00
#
_symmetry.space_group_name_H-M   'P 1'
#
loop_
_entity.id
_entity.type
_entity.pdbx_description
1 polymer ?
#
loop_
_entity_poly.entity_id
_entity_poly.type
_entity_poly.pdbx_seq_one_letter_code
_entity_poly.pdbx_strand_id
1 'polypeptide(L)'
;MPLADHLLAPRAVFLVPVALSALLACGGGPVSGAAGEAPLGGPAPVQSTTVQPTVPAQVAAGAVTVERLDDAAECDALVPDAVPEPVTARLSPPAGGTCVGGIADGTGAVALGFRDAAGSLSWQATTADGRAQATFAAEALVAAPDGWQGLAGGGDLVDHLAVAPDGRVRRASAVSPDPAERTGFRWRLAQDPSGGSVVLFRSVTVAGNHWNALDAYRFDASGAPRWPEAVAVSSDPDASEPWFMAAGVSTTGAALSLFQDSAFVRARWIEPSGAAREGTAEPEPSTGVVGEGLAHEVELAPLLDGSLAVRSDGAWRRRYPPLAERSEPLPAWLAERSTWSFRFTRGNSGYAALEPAGRASPDCAQRIELLAPSGRLCGRVTVREDGTGCTTGALDQGWDGTVVQQSAADACTFRWWPRLLAR
;
A
#
# COMPACT_ATOMS: atom_id res chain seq x y z
N MET A 1 -35.26 -36.35 -12.00
CA MET A 1 -35.26 -34.95 -12.44
C MET A 1 -33.81 -34.49 -12.48
N PRO A 2 -33.23 -34.19 -13.65
CA PRO A 2 -31.84 -33.76 -13.72
C PRO A 2 -31.75 -32.24 -13.49
N LEU A 3 -30.79 -31.84 -12.64
CA LEU A 3 -30.40 -30.45 -12.39
C LEU A 3 -29.57 -29.94 -13.57
N ALA A 4 -29.90 -28.73 -14.01
CA ALA A 4 -29.26 -28.05 -15.13
C ALA A 4 -27.93 -27.41 -14.74
N ASP A 5 -26.95 -27.56 -15.63
CA ASP A 5 -25.69 -26.84 -15.66
C ASP A 5 -25.93 -25.33 -15.78
N HIS A 6 -25.55 -24.57 -14.76
CA HIS A 6 -25.41 -23.12 -14.87
C HIS A 6 -23.99 -22.78 -15.33
N LEU A 7 -23.89 -22.43 -16.62
CA LEU A 7 -22.75 -21.80 -17.25
C LEU A 7 -22.39 -20.48 -16.54
N LEU A 8 -21.18 -20.40 -16.00
CA LEU A 8 -20.55 -19.17 -15.56
C LEU A 8 -20.28 -18.29 -16.80
N ALA A 9 -20.90 -17.10 -16.83
CA ALA A 9 -20.61 -16.10 -17.85
C ALA A 9 -19.20 -15.50 -17.64
N PRO A 10 -18.42 -15.25 -18.71
CA PRO A 10 -17.14 -14.58 -18.61
C PRO A 10 -17.33 -13.11 -18.17
N ARG A 11 -16.51 -12.67 -17.21
CA ARG A 11 -16.41 -11.26 -16.83
C ARG A 11 -15.96 -10.44 -18.05
N ALA A 12 -16.83 -9.56 -18.52
CA ALA A 12 -16.52 -8.63 -19.60
C ALA A 12 -15.44 -7.63 -19.13
N VAL A 13 -14.32 -7.61 -19.86
CA VAL A 13 -13.34 -6.52 -19.81
C VAL A 13 -14.02 -5.28 -20.39
N PHE A 14 -14.37 -4.32 -19.53
CA PHE A 14 -14.86 -3.02 -19.99
C PHE A 14 -13.69 -2.21 -20.55
N LEU A 15 -13.57 -2.18 -21.89
CA LEU A 15 -12.83 -1.15 -22.60
C LEU A 15 -13.59 0.16 -22.46
N VAL A 16 -13.06 1.08 -21.65
CA VAL A 16 -13.55 2.45 -21.57
C VAL A 16 -13.16 3.20 -22.86
N PRO A 17 -14.11 3.78 -23.62
CA PRO A 17 -13.77 4.65 -24.73
C PRO A 17 -13.18 5.95 -24.19
N VAL A 18 -11.93 6.25 -24.58
CA VAL A 18 -11.30 7.56 -24.37
C VAL A 18 -12.03 8.57 -25.25
N ALA A 19 -12.91 9.37 -24.64
CA ALA A 19 -13.53 10.51 -25.30
C ALA A 19 -12.53 11.68 -25.36
N LEU A 20 -12.08 11.96 -26.58
CA LEU A 20 -11.25 13.09 -26.96
C LEU A 20 -12.02 14.40 -26.72
N SER A 21 -11.69 15.14 -25.66
CA SER A 21 -12.26 16.47 -25.42
C SER A 21 -11.50 17.52 -26.21
N ALA A 22 -12.21 18.15 -27.15
CA ALA A 22 -11.70 19.20 -28.02
C ALA A 22 -11.51 20.53 -27.28
N LEU A 23 -10.41 21.20 -27.63
CA LEU A 23 -10.04 22.56 -27.25
C LEU A 23 -11.09 23.59 -27.69
N LEU A 24 -11.47 24.48 -26.78
CA LEU A 24 -12.03 25.80 -27.08
C LEU A 24 -11.27 26.85 -26.29
N ALA A 25 -10.32 27.49 -26.98
CA ALA A 25 -9.71 28.74 -26.56
C ALA A 25 -10.48 29.90 -27.21
N CYS A 26 -10.75 30.96 -26.44
CA CYS A 26 -10.72 32.36 -26.89
C CYS A 26 -11.13 33.30 -25.74
N GLY A 27 -10.38 34.40 -25.57
CA GLY A 27 -10.87 35.60 -24.87
C GLY A 27 -9.87 36.25 -23.92
N GLY A 28 -8.91 37.01 -24.48
CA GLY A 28 -8.04 37.89 -23.70
C GLY A 28 -8.68 39.23 -23.33
N GLY A 29 -8.05 39.94 -22.39
CA GLY A 29 -8.31 41.33 -22.07
C GLY A 29 -7.37 41.83 -20.95
N PRO A 30 -6.59 42.91 -21.16
CA PRO A 30 -5.55 43.37 -20.23
C PRO A 30 -6.04 44.52 -19.32
N VAL A 31 -5.47 44.67 -18.12
CA VAL A 31 -5.39 45.98 -17.46
C VAL A 31 -4.09 46.10 -16.67
N SER A 32 -3.29 47.09 -17.05
CA SER A 32 -2.10 47.61 -16.39
C SER A 32 -2.45 48.38 -15.10
N GLY A 33 -1.57 48.34 -14.10
CA GLY A 33 -1.59 49.25 -12.97
C GLY A 33 -0.20 49.34 -12.32
N ALA A 34 0.50 50.44 -12.59
CA ALA A 34 1.83 50.77 -12.08
C ALA A 34 1.74 51.79 -10.94
N ALA A 35 2.66 51.68 -9.97
CA ALA A 35 3.27 52.70 -9.09
C ALA A 35 3.83 51.95 -7.86
N GLY A 36 5.03 52.17 -7.30
CA GLY A 36 6.03 53.22 -7.41
C GLY A 36 6.66 53.41 -6.01
N GLU A 37 8.00 53.51 -5.94
CA GLU A 37 8.83 54.05 -4.83
C GLU A 37 8.94 53.23 -3.51
N ALA A 38 10.06 53.16 -2.77
CA ALA A 38 11.40 53.79 -2.80
C ALA A 38 12.41 52.89 -2.02
N PRO A 39 13.74 53.08 -2.18
CA PRO A 39 14.78 52.23 -1.59
C PRO A 39 15.27 52.77 -0.24
N LEU A 40 15.42 51.89 0.77
CA LEU A 40 16.08 52.24 2.04
C LEU A 40 17.00 51.13 2.53
N GLY A 41 18.26 51.51 2.76
CA GLY A 41 19.13 50.97 3.82
C GLY A 41 19.77 49.61 3.59
N GLY A 42 20.93 49.61 2.92
CA GLY A 42 21.81 48.44 2.85
C GLY A 42 22.43 48.10 4.22
N PRO A 43 22.33 46.85 4.70
CA PRO A 43 23.19 46.35 5.76
C PRO A 43 24.59 46.03 5.23
N ALA A 44 25.59 46.19 6.09
CA ALA A 44 27.01 45.93 5.83
C ALA A 44 27.26 44.49 5.31
N PRO A 45 28.30 44.27 4.49
CA PRO A 45 28.64 42.95 3.97
C PRO A 45 29.00 42.01 5.12
N VAL A 46 28.08 41.10 5.44
CA VAL A 46 28.37 39.93 6.25
C VAL A 46 29.37 39.10 5.44
N GLN A 47 30.54 38.84 6.01
CA GLN A 47 31.51 37.93 5.42
C GLN A 47 30.87 36.55 5.35
N SER A 48 30.36 36.20 4.17
CA SER A 48 29.94 34.84 3.84
C SER A 48 31.20 33.96 3.89
N THR A 49 31.44 33.32 5.02
CA THR A 49 32.26 32.11 5.05
C THR A 49 31.59 31.11 4.13
N THR A 50 32.11 31.00 2.92
CA THR A 50 31.75 29.97 1.95
C THR A 50 32.16 28.64 2.56
N VAL A 51 31.27 28.03 3.34
CA VAL A 51 31.39 26.63 3.72
C VAL A 51 31.27 25.86 2.42
N GLN A 52 32.40 25.37 1.93
CA GLN A 52 32.45 24.52 0.75
C GLN A 52 31.58 23.29 1.10
N PRO A 53 30.46 23.05 0.39
CA PRO A 53 29.59 21.93 0.72
C PRO A 53 30.43 20.66 0.61
N THR A 54 30.54 19.94 1.73
CA THR A 54 31.20 18.64 1.75
C THR A 54 30.37 17.76 0.85
N VAL A 55 30.96 17.24 -0.24
CA VAL A 55 30.26 16.35 -1.16
C VAL A 55 29.72 15.18 -0.33
N PRO A 56 28.41 14.91 -0.35
CA PRO A 56 27.84 13.86 0.47
C PRO A 56 28.50 12.52 0.17
N ALA A 57 28.68 11.70 1.21
CA ALA A 57 29.19 10.36 1.05
C ALA A 57 28.24 9.54 0.15
N GLN A 58 28.79 8.99 -0.94
CA GLN A 58 28.07 8.10 -1.86
C GLN A 58 28.63 6.69 -1.72
N VAL A 59 27.75 5.72 -1.49
CA VAL A 59 28.09 4.29 -1.51
C VAL A 59 27.51 3.69 -2.79
N ALA A 60 28.36 3.06 -3.60
CA ALA A 60 27.96 2.42 -4.84
C ALA A 60 28.40 0.94 -4.82
N ALA A 61 27.47 0.04 -5.12
CA ALA A 61 27.74 -1.36 -5.37
C ALA A 61 26.89 -1.83 -6.55
N GLY A 62 27.52 -1.94 -7.73
CA GLY A 62 26.87 -2.40 -8.96
C GLY A 62 25.62 -1.59 -9.33
N ALA A 63 24.47 -2.27 -9.30
CA ALA A 63 23.16 -1.76 -9.72
C ALA A 63 22.52 -0.76 -8.74
N VAL A 64 23.09 -0.54 -7.55
CA VAL A 64 22.48 0.33 -6.52
C VAL A 64 23.45 1.39 -6.05
N THR A 65 22.94 2.63 -5.94
CA THR A 65 23.66 3.76 -5.32
C THR A 65 22.85 4.35 -4.18
N VAL A 66 23.53 4.64 -3.07
CA VAL A 66 22.96 5.31 -1.90
C VAL A 66 23.62 6.68 -1.76
N GLU A 67 22.79 7.72 -1.67
CA GLU A 67 23.18 9.11 -1.53
C GLU A 67 22.58 9.68 -0.23
N ARG A 68 23.44 10.20 0.67
CA ARG A 68 22.98 11.02 1.79
C ARG A 68 22.67 12.44 1.28
N LEU A 69 21.53 12.99 1.67
CA LEU A 69 21.06 14.30 1.20
C LEU A 69 20.99 15.35 2.32
N ASP A 70 20.93 14.92 3.58
CA ASP A 70 20.83 15.83 4.73
C ASP A 70 21.63 15.27 5.93
N ASP A 71 22.36 16.16 6.60
CA ASP A 71 23.22 15.86 7.76
C ASP A 71 22.52 16.10 9.11
N ALA A 72 21.21 16.41 9.11
CA ALA A 72 20.43 16.53 10.32
C ALA A 72 20.47 15.24 11.16
N ALA A 73 20.47 15.37 12.49
CA ALA A 73 20.56 14.23 13.41
C ALA A 73 19.40 13.21 13.25
N GLU A 74 18.22 13.65 12.80
CA GLU A 74 17.09 12.75 12.50
C GLU A 74 17.36 11.84 11.28
N CYS A 75 18.37 12.15 10.46
CA CYS A 75 18.76 11.40 9.27
C CYS A 75 19.87 10.37 9.51
N ASP A 76 20.61 10.46 10.62
CA ASP A 76 21.79 9.61 10.90
C ASP A 76 21.44 8.12 10.88
N ALA A 77 20.24 7.76 11.35
CA ALA A 77 19.82 6.36 11.41
C ALA A 77 19.15 5.87 10.12
N LEU A 78 18.90 6.72 9.13
CA LEU A 78 18.05 6.38 7.98
C LEU A 78 18.82 5.93 6.74
N VAL A 79 19.97 6.53 6.48
CA VAL A 79 20.74 6.24 5.26
C VAL A 79 21.59 4.98 5.49
N PRO A 80 21.47 3.93 4.64
CA PRO A 80 22.32 2.74 4.76
C PRO A 80 23.79 3.04 4.48
N ASP A 81 24.69 2.49 5.28
CA ASP A 81 26.14 2.63 5.08
C ASP A 81 26.72 1.62 4.08
N ALA A 82 25.95 0.60 3.73
CA ALA A 82 26.36 -0.48 2.85
C ALA A 82 25.20 -0.95 1.97
N VAL A 83 25.56 -1.48 0.81
CA VAL A 83 24.64 -2.11 -0.14
C VAL A 83 25.01 -3.60 -0.21
N PRO A 84 24.12 -4.53 0.18
CA PRO A 84 24.37 -5.96 0.06
C PRO A 84 24.37 -6.39 -1.42
N GLU A 85 24.95 -7.54 -1.73
CA GLU A 85 24.84 -8.11 -3.07
C GLU A 85 23.38 -8.48 -3.40
N PRO A 86 22.91 -8.19 -4.62
CA PRO A 86 21.56 -8.57 -5.02
C PRO A 86 21.43 -10.08 -5.18
N VAL A 87 20.29 -10.61 -4.78
CA VAL A 87 19.84 -11.95 -5.14
C VAL A 87 18.87 -11.84 -6.30
N THR A 88 19.04 -12.69 -7.30
CA THR A 88 18.21 -12.68 -8.52
C THR A 88 17.48 -14.01 -8.66
N ALA A 89 16.19 -13.96 -8.96
CA ALA A 89 15.42 -15.13 -9.32
C ALA A 89 14.54 -14.86 -10.54
N ARG A 90 14.27 -15.93 -11.30
CA ARG A 90 13.33 -15.90 -12.41
C ARG A 90 12.15 -16.82 -12.11
N LEU A 91 10.96 -16.27 -12.17
CA LEU A 91 9.72 -17.01 -12.04
C LEU A 91 9.29 -17.54 -13.42
N SER A 92 8.71 -18.73 -13.47
CA SER A 92 8.12 -19.31 -14.67
C SER A 92 6.64 -19.54 -14.41
N PRO A 93 5.77 -18.55 -14.68
CA PRO A 93 4.34 -18.72 -14.46
C PRO A 93 3.80 -19.84 -15.38
N PRO A 94 2.64 -20.43 -15.04
CA PRO A 94 1.94 -21.33 -15.93
C PRO A 94 1.73 -20.74 -17.33
N ALA A 95 1.52 -21.58 -18.34
CA ALA A 95 1.28 -21.12 -19.70
C ALA A 95 0.11 -20.12 -19.75
N GLY A 96 0.34 -18.96 -20.39
CA GLY A 96 -0.63 -17.85 -20.44
C GLY A 96 -0.71 -16.99 -19.18
N GLY A 97 0.09 -17.30 -18.15
CA GLY A 97 0.20 -16.51 -16.94
C GLY A 97 1.12 -15.30 -17.05
N THR A 98 1.01 -14.40 -16.08
CA THR A 98 1.83 -13.19 -15.97
C THR A 98 2.42 -13.07 -14.57
N CYS A 99 3.54 -12.37 -14.44
CA CYS A 99 4.14 -12.09 -13.13
C CYS A 99 3.63 -10.78 -12.56
N VAL A 100 3.43 -10.74 -11.24
CA VAL A 100 3.15 -9.51 -10.49
C VAL A 100 4.32 -9.17 -9.58
N GLY A 101 4.21 -8.12 -8.76
CA GLY A 101 5.26 -7.73 -7.82
C GLY A 101 5.64 -8.82 -6.81
N GLY A 102 6.79 -8.65 -6.15
CA GLY A 102 7.23 -9.51 -5.05
C GLY A 102 7.14 -8.79 -3.70
N ILE A 103 6.96 -9.55 -2.62
CA ILE A 103 6.84 -9.04 -1.25
C ILE A 103 7.81 -9.80 -0.34
N ALA A 104 8.73 -9.10 0.32
CA ALA A 104 9.64 -9.71 1.31
C ALA A 104 9.01 -9.75 2.71
N ASP A 105 9.30 -10.80 3.47
CA ASP A 105 8.88 -10.93 4.87
C ASP A 105 9.89 -10.31 5.86
N GLY A 106 9.79 -10.64 7.15
CA GLY A 106 10.76 -10.22 8.18
C GLY A 106 11.99 -11.11 8.34
N THR A 107 12.13 -12.17 7.53
CA THR A 107 13.26 -13.12 7.56
C THR A 107 14.18 -13.00 6.34
N GLY A 108 13.80 -12.16 5.37
CA GLY A 108 14.47 -11.98 4.09
C GLY A 108 13.98 -12.95 3.01
N ALA A 109 13.00 -13.80 3.32
CA ALA A 109 12.31 -14.59 2.31
C ALA A 109 11.42 -13.69 1.45
N VAL A 110 11.21 -14.07 0.18
CA VAL A 110 10.43 -13.28 -0.77
C VAL A 110 9.32 -14.12 -1.39
N ALA A 111 8.10 -13.61 -1.40
CA ALA A 111 6.99 -14.18 -2.15
C ALA A 111 6.89 -13.50 -3.51
N LEU A 112 7.12 -14.26 -4.59
CA LEU A 112 7.05 -13.77 -5.96
C LEU A 112 5.69 -14.12 -6.56
N GLY A 113 4.88 -13.10 -6.87
CA GLY A 113 3.51 -13.31 -7.33
C GLY A 113 3.39 -13.59 -8.82
N PHE A 114 2.40 -14.38 -9.19
CA PHE A 114 2.01 -14.61 -10.58
C PHE A 114 0.50 -14.89 -10.69
N ARG A 115 -0.07 -14.54 -11.84
CA ARG A 115 -1.43 -14.92 -12.22
C ARG A 115 -1.39 -16.02 -13.26
N ASP A 116 -2.26 -17.01 -13.14
CA ASP A 116 -2.49 -17.98 -14.21
C ASP A 116 -3.35 -17.39 -15.34
N ALA A 117 -3.64 -18.18 -16.37
CA ALA A 117 -4.49 -17.75 -17.49
C ALA A 117 -5.96 -17.46 -17.10
N ALA A 118 -6.43 -17.98 -15.96
CA ALA A 118 -7.75 -17.69 -15.39
C ALA A 118 -7.75 -16.43 -14.50
N GLY A 119 -6.57 -15.86 -14.24
CA GLY A 119 -6.36 -14.68 -13.40
C GLY A 119 -6.15 -14.99 -11.92
N SER A 120 -6.13 -16.26 -11.51
CA SER A 120 -5.97 -16.67 -10.10
C SER A 120 -4.58 -16.26 -9.59
N LEU A 121 -4.52 -15.62 -8.43
CA LEU A 121 -3.25 -15.13 -7.88
C LEU A 121 -2.56 -16.20 -7.02
N SER A 122 -1.32 -16.51 -7.36
CA SER A 122 -0.45 -17.42 -6.61
C SER A 122 0.90 -16.78 -6.32
N TRP A 123 1.60 -17.31 -5.34
CA TRP A 123 2.86 -16.80 -4.83
C TRP A 123 3.86 -17.93 -4.69
N GLN A 124 5.03 -17.78 -5.29
CA GLN A 124 6.17 -18.67 -5.10
C GLN A 124 7.06 -18.10 -4.00
N ALA A 125 7.15 -18.77 -2.86
CA ALA A 125 8.11 -18.40 -1.82
C ALA A 125 9.54 -18.71 -2.29
N THR A 126 10.48 -17.83 -1.96
CA THR A 126 11.91 -18.00 -2.15
C THR A 126 12.63 -17.68 -0.85
N THR A 127 13.68 -18.43 -0.55
CA THR A 127 14.55 -18.12 0.58
C THR A 127 15.37 -16.86 0.31
N ALA A 128 16.00 -16.31 1.36
CA ALA A 128 16.82 -15.10 1.25
C ALA A 128 17.96 -15.22 0.21
N ASP A 129 18.46 -16.43 -0.04
CA ASP A 129 19.49 -16.76 -1.05
C ASP A 129 18.92 -17.11 -2.44
N GLY A 130 17.60 -17.00 -2.65
CA GLY A 130 16.97 -17.13 -3.97
C GLY A 130 16.52 -18.54 -4.35
N ARG A 131 16.58 -19.52 -3.44
CA ARG A 131 16.07 -20.87 -3.72
C ARG A 131 14.55 -20.90 -3.61
N ALA A 132 13.88 -21.35 -4.66
CA ALA A 132 12.43 -21.56 -4.66
C ALA A 132 12.00 -22.58 -3.59
N GLN A 133 10.86 -22.31 -2.97
CA GLN A 133 10.22 -23.13 -1.92
C GLN A 133 8.80 -23.53 -2.35
N ALA A 134 7.82 -23.57 -1.43
CA ALA A 134 6.45 -23.88 -1.77
C ALA A 134 5.74 -22.72 -2.48
N THR A 135 4.71 -23.08 -3.25
CA THR A 135 3.77 -22.14 -3.86
C THR A 135 2.46 -22.19 -3.09
N PHE A 136 1.82 -21.03 -2.91
CA PHE A 136 0.53 -20.91 -2.24
C PHE A 136 -0.38 -19.90 -2.97
N ALA A 137 -1.70 -20.06 -2.81
CA ALA A 137 -2.68 -19.13 -3.38
C ALA A 137 -3.08 -18.08 -2.34
N ALA A 138 -3.12 -16.81 -2.75
CA ALA A 138 -3.65 -15.72 -1.95
C ALA A 138 -3.99 -14.54 -2.87
N GLU A 139 -5.22 -14.04 -2.80
CA GLU A 139 -5.70 -12.90 -3.59
C GLU A 139 -5.25 -11.55 -3.03
N ALA A 140 -4.90 -11.51 -1.75
CA ALA A 140 -4.18 -10.40 -1.11
C ALA A 140 -3.12 -10.95 -0.16
N LEU A 141 -2.03 -10.21 -0.04
CA LEU A 141 -0.88 -10.61 0.77
C LEU A 141 -0.25 -9.38 1.43
N VAL A 142 0.10 -9.51 2.70
CA VAL A 142 0.89 -8.54 3.46
C VAL A 142 2.08 -9.25 4.11
N ALA A 143 3.20 -8.55 4.22
CA ALA A 143 4.37 -9.07 4.92
C ALA A 143 4.07 -9.22 6.43
N ALA A 144 4.70 -10.19 7.07
CA ALA A 144 4.72 -10.35 8.51
C ALA A 144 6.17 -10.50 9.02
N PRO A 145 6.43 -10.37 10.34
CA PRO A 145 7.77 -10.57 10.89
C PRO A 145 8.39 -11.95 10.60
N ASP A 146 7.57 -12.96 10.35
CA ASP A 146 7.98 -14.34 10.05
C ASP A 146 7.01 -14.96 9.04
N GLY A 147 7.25 -14.71 7.75
CA GLY A 147 6.39 -15.09 6.63
C GLY A 147 5.38 -14.03 6.21
N TRP A 148 4.20 -14.46 5.76
CA TRP A 148 3.17 -13.57 5.21
C TRP A 148 1.80 -13.85 5.80
N GLN A 149 0.91 -12.89 5.65
CA GLN A 149 -0.52 -13.10 5.87
C GLN A 149 -1.31 -12.74 4.63
N GLY A 150 -2.32 -13.54 4.33
CA GLY A 150 -3.08 -13.37 3.10
C GLY A 150 -4.54 -13.73 3.24
N LEU A 151 -5.29 -13.49 2.18
CA LEU A 151 -6.65 -13.97 2.01
C LEU A 151 -6.69 -14.91 0.82
N ALA A 152 -7.26 -16.10 1.02
CA ALA A 152 -7.48 -17.07 -0.05
C ALA A 152 -8.94 -17.52 -0.05
N GLY A 153 -9.42 -17.93 -1.20
CA GLY A 153 -10.82 -18.33 -1.37
C GLY A 153 -11.32 -18.00 -2.76
N GLY A 154 -12.50 -18.53 -3.09
CA GLY A 154 -13.16 -18.31 -4.36
C GLY A 154 -14.67 -18.35 -4.15
N GLY A 155 -15.37 -17.38 -4.72
CA GLY A 155 -16.81 -17.21 -4.52
C GLY A 155 -17.12 -16.78 -3.09
N ASP A 156 -17.72 -17.69 -2.33
CA ASP A 156 -18.42 -17.36 -1.09
C ASP A 156 -17.65 -17.62 0.21
N LEU A 157 -16.55 -18.37 0.12
CA LEU A 157 -15.72 -18.71 1.28
C LEU A 157 -14.36 -18.03 1.16
N VAL A 158 -13.96 -17.36 2.24
CA VAL A 158 -12.69 -16.65 2.35
C VAL A 158 -12.02 -17.03 3.67
N ASP A 159 -10.79 -17.50 3.55
CA ASP A 159 -9.91 -17.81 4.66
C ASP A 159 -8.83 -16.74 4.79
N HIS A 160 -8.57 -16.33 6.03
CA HIS A 160 -7.30 -15.71 6.41
C HIS A 160 -6.22 -16.78 6.52
N LEU A 161 -5.07 -16.52 5.92
CA LEU A 161 -3.92 -17.41 5.94
C LEU A 161 -2.77 -16.76 6.72
N ALA A 162 -2.10 -17.54 7.56
CA ALA A 162 -0.73 -17.29 7.97
C ALA A 162 0.19 -18.27 7.26
N VAL A 163 1.17 -17.73 6.51
CA VAL A 163 2.06 -18.48 5.63
C VAL A 163 3.49 -18.36 6.15
N ALA A 164 4.18 -19.48 6.28
CA ALA A 164 5.59 -19.52 6.70
C ALA A 164 6.52 -18.92 5.61
N PRO A 165 7.77 -18.54 5.96
CA PRO A 165 8.77 -18.09 4.98
C PRO A 165 9.05 -19.08 3.83
N ASP A 166 8.80 -20.37 4.05
CA ASP A 166 8.94 -21.40 3.01
C ASP A 166 7.68 -21.59 2.14
N GLY A 167 6.65 -20.76 2.31
CA GLY A 167 5.42 -20.78 1.56
C GLY A 167 4.36 -21.77 2.07
N ARG A 168 4.64 -22.54 3.13
CA ARG A 168 3.62 -23.44 3.71
C ARG A 168 2.63 -22.68 4.58
N VAL A 169 1.33 -22.95 4.39
CA VAL A 169 0.27 -22.42 5.26
C VAL A 169 0.42 -23.01 6.66
N ARG A 170 0.65 -22.16 7.66
CA ARG A 170 0.73 -22.52 9.09
C ARG A 170 -0.65 -22.59 9.72
N ARG A 171 -1.53 -21.68 9.32
CA ARG A 171 -2.90 -21.56 9.82
C ARG A 171 -3.79 -21.00 8.72
N ALA A 172 -5.01 -21.51 8.67
CA ALA A 172 -6.13 -20.95 7.93
C ALA A 172 -7.28 -20.72 8.92
N SER A 173 -7.91 -19.55 8.86
CA SER A 173 -9.07 -19.19 9.68
C SER A 173 -10.16 -18.63 8.79
N ALA A 174 -11.35 -19.22 8.82
CA ALA A 174 -12.49 -18.69 8.07
C ALA A 174 -12.83 -17.27 8.56
N VAL A 175 -12.86 -16.32 7.63
CA VAL A 175 -13.33 -14.94 7.86
C VAL A 175 -14.64 -14.64 7.14
N SER A 176 -15.10 -15.57 6.30
CA SER A 176 -16.44 -15.57 5.75
C SER A 176 -17.42 -16.31 6.67
N PRO A 177 -18.63 -15.77 6.91
CA PRO A 177 -19.74 -16.50 7.51
C PRO A 177 -20.28 -17.59 6.59
N ASP A 178 -21.20 -18.43 7.09
CA ASP A 178 -21.81 -19.52 6.32
C ASP A 178 -22.50 -18.97 5.05
N PRO A 179 -22.15 -19.46 3.85
CA PRO A 179 -22.78 -19.03 2.60
C PRO A 179 -24.28 -19.36 2.51
N ALA A 180 -24.77 -20.31 3.30
CA ALA A 180 -26.21 -20.55 3.43
C ALA A 180 -26.94 -19.40 4.13
N GLU A 181 -26.23 -18.63 4.95
CA GLU A 181 -26.78 -17.50 5.73
C GLU A 181 -26.45 -16.15 5.10
N ARG A 182 -25.30 -16.01 4.44
CA ARG A 182 -24.85 -14.75 3.84
C ARG A 182 -24.23 -14.91 2.45
N THR A 183 -24.24 -13.86 1.63
CA THR A 183 -23.66 -13.82 0.27
C THR A 183 -23.03 -12.46 -0.06
N GLY A 184 -22.61 -12.23 -1.30
CA GLY A 184 -22.18 -10.91 -1.79
C GLY A 184 -20.86 -10.44 -1.21
N PHE A 185 -19.88 -11.34 -1.12
CA PHE A 185 -18.71 -11.08 -0.31
C PHE A 185 -17.74 -10.07 -0.93
N ARG A 186 -17.31 -9.12 -0.12
CA ARG A 186 -16.16 -8.27 -0.40
C ARG A 186 -15.24 -8.30 0.81
N TRP A 187 -13.96 -8.11 0.60
CA TRP A 187 -13.00 -8.08 1.70
C TRP A 187 -11.87 -7.08 1.43
N ARG A 188 -11.20 -6.70 2.52
CA ARG A 188 -9.95 -5.95 2.53
C ARG A 188 -9.02 -6.55 3.57
N LEU A 189 -7.73 -6.59 3.26
CA LEU A 189 -6.67 -7.00 4.15
C LEU A 189 -5.74 -5.81 4.37
N ALA A 190 -5.36 -5.55 5.61
CA ALA A 190 -4.33 -4.58 5.94
C ALA A 190 -3.36 -5.11 6.98
N GLN A 191 -2.10 -4.72 6.84
CA GLN A 191 -1.02 -5.10 7.75
C GLN A 191 -1.20 -4.42 9.11
N ASP A 192 -0.92 -5.14 10.19
CA ASP A 192 -0.77 -4.58 11.53
C ASP A 192 0.71 -4.25 11.78
N PRO A 193 1.09 -2.97 12.03
CA PRO A 193 2.48 -2.59 12.33
C PRO A 193 3.10 -3.26 13.56
N SER A 194 2.28 -3.86 14.44
CA SER A 194 2.73 -4.68 15.57
C SER A 194 2.95 -6.16 15.20
N GLY A 195 2.76 -6.52 13.93
CA GLY A 195 2.79 -7.89 13.42
C GLY A 195 1.40 -8.53 13.40
N GLY A 196 0.97 -8.95 12.22
CA GLY A 196 -0.35 -9.53 11.97
C GLY A 196 -1.13 -8.74 10.91
N SER A 197 -2.45 -8.83 10.97
CA SER A 197 -3.32 -8.16 10.01
C SER A 197 -4.71 -7.87 10.57
N VAL A 198 -5.42 -6.96 9.92
CA VAL A 198 -6.87 -6.78 10.06
C VAL A 198 -7.54 -7.17 8.74
N VAL A 199 -8.67 -7.86 8.85
CA VAL A 199 -9.55 -8.17 7.72
C VAL A 199 -10.86 -7.44 7.95
N LEU A 200 -11.29 -6.66 6.95
CA LEU A 200 -12.64 -6.13 6.90
C LEU A 200 -13.42 -6.93 5.87
N PHE A 201 -14.54 -7.48 6.29
CA PHE A 201 -15.35 -8.38 5.49
C PHE A 201 -16.78 -7.84 5.39
N ARG A 202 -17.30 -7.77 4.17
CA ARG A 202 -18.69 -7.41 3.90
C ARG A 202 -19.44 -8.65 3.47
N SER A 203 -20.65 -8.78 4.00
CA SER A 203 -21.60 -9.83 3.64
C SER A 203 -23.02 -9.28 3.57
N VAL A 204 -23.90 -10.01 2.90
CA VAL A 204 -25.33 -9.72 2.75
C VAL A 204 -26.12 -10.87 3.33
N THR A 205 -27.08 -10.64 4.22
CA THR A 205 -27.92 -11.73 4.71
C THR A 205 -28.77 -12.33 3.59
N VAL A 206 -28.80 -13.67 3.48
CA VAL A 206 -29.59 -14.38 2.47
C VAL A 206 -31.08 -14.36 2.82
N ALA A 207 -31.39 -14.52 4.11
CA ALA A 207 -32.76 -14.45 4.63
C ALA A 207 -33.08 -13.05 5.17
N GLY A 208 -34.33 -12.63 5.03
CA GLY A 208 -34.82 -11.33 5.50
C GLY A 208 -34.59 -10.19 4.49
N ASN A 209 -34.33 -8.99 4.98
CA ASN A 209 -34.28 -7.76 4.18
C ASN A 209 -32.93 -7.55 3.45
N HIS A 210 -32.14 -8.60 3.21
CA HIS A 210 -30.83 -8.53 2.53
C HIS A 210 -29.89 -7.46 3.09
N TRP A 211 -29.72 -7.45 4.41
CA TRP A 211 -28.95 -6.42 5.09
C TRP A 211 -27.46 -6.57 4.86
N ASN A 212 -26.79 -5.44 4.67
CA ASN A 212 -25.35 -5.36 4.61
C ASN A 212 -24.77 -5.42 6.02
N ALA A 213 -23.86 -6.38 6.22
CA ALA A 213 -23.06 -6.48 7.44
C ALA A 213 -21.58 -6.29 7.08
N LEU A 214 -20.92 -5.42 7.85
CA LEU A 214 -19.48 -5.22 7.82
C LEU A 214 -18.91 -5.72 9.13
N ASP A 215 -18.05 -6.72 9.06
CA ASP A 215 -17.43 -7.38 10.20
C ASP A 215 -15.90 -7.26 10.09
N ALA A 216 -15.24 -7.01 11.21
CA ALA A 216 -13.78 -6.89 11.26
C ALA A 216 -13.17 -8.02 12.08
N TYR A 217 -12.07 -8.57 11.58
CA TYR A 217 -11.27 -9.60 12.23
C TYR A 217 -9.85 -9.09 12.41
N ARG A 218 -9.20 -9.43 13.52
CA ARG A 218 -7.80 -9.07 13.75
C ARG A 218 -7.00 -10.29 14.12
N PHE A 219 -5.83 -10.43 13.52
CA PHE A 219 -4.92 -11.54 13.70
C PHE A 219 -3.56 -11.06 14.19
N ASP A 220 -2.90 -11.85 15.04
CA ASP A 220 -1.48 -11.67 15.37
C ASP A 220 -0.57 -12.20 14.26
N ALA A 221 0.75 -12.07 14.40
CA ALA A 221 1.71 -12.52 13.39
C ALA A 221 1.64 -14.03 13.06
N SER A 222 1.19 -14.88 14.00
CA SER A 222 0.99 -16.31 13.79
C SER A 222 -0.33 -16.66 13.09
N GLY A 223 -1.17 -15.65 12.84
CA GLY A 223 -2.53 -15.80 12.35
C GLY A 223 -3.53 -16.19 13.43
N ALA A 224 -3.20 -16.08 14.71
CA ALA A 224 -4.18 -16.30 15.77
C ALA A 224 -5.12 -15.10 15.87
N PRO A 225 -6.43 -15.30 16.08
CA PRO A 225 -7.34 -14.18 16.29
C PRO A 225 -6.97 -13.44 17.58
N ARG A 226 -6.83 -12.11 17.49
CA ARG A 226 -6.66 -11.21 18.64
C ARG A 226 -7.98 -10.80 19.25
N TRP A 227 -9.03 -10.69 18.44
CA TRP A 227 -10.40 -10.54 18.93
C TRP A 227 -11.03 -11.93 19.02
N PRO A 228 -11.72 -12.25 20.14
CA PRO A 228 -12.31 -13.58 20.32
C PRO A 228 -13.41 -13.87 19.28
N GLU A 229 -14.09 -12.82 18.81
CA GLU A 229 -15.13 -12.85 17.79
C GLU A 229 -14.92 -11.71 16.80
N ALA A 230 -15.62 -11.77 15.67
CA ALA A 230 -15.65 -10.67 14.71
C ALA A 230 -16.30 -9.43 15.34
N VAL A 231 -15.73 -8.26 15.12
CA VAL A 231 -16.29 -6.99 15.58
C VAL A 231 -17.25 -6.46 14.52
N ALA A 232 -18.53 -6.34 14.87
CA ALA A 232 -19.54 -5.75 14.00
C ALA A 232 -19.27 -4.24 13.81
N VAL A 233 -18.85 -3.87 12.60
CA VAL A 233 -18.52 -2.49 12.21
C VAL A 233 -19.76 -1.73 11.76
N SER A 234 -20.66 -2.38 11.03
CA SER A 234 -21.93 -1.82 10.63
C SER A 234 -22.93 -2.93 10.30
N SER A 235 -24.20 -2.68 10.63
CA SER A 235 -25.35 -3.46 10.20
C SER A 235 -26.43 -2.47 9.80
N ASP A 236 -26.59 -2.22 8.52
CA ASP A 236 -27.51 -1.19 8.04
C ASP A 236 -28.68 -1.83 7.29
N PRO A 237 -29.93 -1.59 7.74
CA PRO A 237 -31.11 -2.15 7.10
C PRO A 237 -31.45 -1.49 5.75
N ASP A 238 -30.98 -0.27 5.53
CA ASP A 238 -31.36 0.61 4.42
C ASP A 238 -30.20 0.91 3.47
N ALA A 239 -28.95 0.58 3.85
CA ALA A 239 -27.79 0.96 3.06
C ALA A 239 -27.67 0.18 1.75
N SER A 240 -27.63 0.94 0.66
CA SER A 240 -26.97 0.55 -0.58
C SER A 240 -25.61 -0.09 -0.30
N GLU A 241 -25.28 -1.15 -1.03
CA GLU A 241 -23.95 -1.79 -0.96
C GLU A 241 -22.83 -0.74 -1.02
N PRO A 242 -21.89 -0.74 -0.05
CA PRO A 242 -20.77 0.19 -0.10
C PRO A 242 -19.93 -0.10 -1.34
N TRP A 243 -19.73 0.90 -2.19
CA TRP A 243 -18.95 0.72 -3.41
C TRP A 243 -17.46 0.59 -3.12
N PHE A 244 -17.00 1.16 -2.00
CA PHE A 244 -15.66 0.98 -1.47
C PHE A 244 -15.68 0.75 0.04
N MET A 245 -14.64 0.06 0.50
CA MET A 245 -14.29 -0.08 1.89
C MET A 245 -12.77 -0.24 2.01
N ALA A 246 -12.22 0.09 3.17
CA ALA A 246 -10.82 -0.05 3.52
C ALA A 246 -10.67 -0.33 5.00
N ALA A 247 -9.57 -0.99 5.35
CA ALA A 247 -9.15 -1.19 6.73
C ALA A 247 -7.68 -0.83 6.85
N GLY A 248 -7.27 -0.40 8.05
CA GLY A 248 -5.86 -0.12 8.37
C GLY A 248 -5.66 -0.18 9.87
N VAL A 249 -4.42 -0.42 10.30
CA VAL A 249 -4.05 -0.44 11.73
C VAL A 249 -3.00 0.62 11.97
N SER A 250 -3.29 1.56 12.86
CA SER A 250 -2.35 2.60 13.28
C SER A 250 -1.16 2.01 14.04
N THR A 251 -0.06 2.77 14.15
CA THR A 251 1.09 2.39 14.99
C THR A 251 0.74 2.29 16.48
N THR A 252 -0.38 2.89 16.92
CA THR A 252 -0.91 2.74 18.28
C THR A 252 -1.69 1.43 18.50
N GLY A 253 -1.92 0.68 17.42
CA GLY A 253 -2.64 -0.59 17.43
C GLY A 253 -4.16 -0.44 17.27
N ALA A 254 -4.73 0.76 17.25
CA ALA A 254 -6.13 0.93 16.89
C ALA A 254 -6.33 0.68 15.39
N ALA A 255 -7.39 -0.06 15.04
CA ALA A 255 -7.79 -0.30 13.65
C ALA A 255 -8.84 0.75 13.23
N LEU A 256 -8.83 1.14 11.95
CA LEU A 256 -9.85 1.99 11.34
C LEU A 256 -10.51 1.21 10.22
N SER A 257 -11.84 1.19 10.22
CA SER A 257 -12.65 0.81 9.07
C SER A 257 -13.20 2.06 8.41
N LEU A 258 -13.00 2.17 7.10
CA LEU A 258 -13.50 3.25 6.26
C LEU A 258 -14.44 2.63 5.21
N PHE A 259 -15.66 3.12 5.09
CA PHE A 259 -16.60 2.59 4.10
C PHE A 259 -17.58 3.66 3.63
N GLN A 260 -18.14 3.44 2.45
CA GLN A 260 -19.17 4.32 1.91
C GLN A 260 -20.51 4.10 2.61
N ASP A 261 -21.19 5.19 2.91
CA ASP A 261 -22.60 5.22 3.28
C ASP A 261 -23.28 6.29 2.41
N SER A 262 -24.02 5.85 1.39
CA SER A 262 -24.62 6.74 0.39
C SER A 262 -23.57 7.65 -0.28
N ALA A 263 -23.74 8.98 -0.23
CA ALA A 263 -22.79 9.96 -0.78
C ALA A 263 -21.64 10.30 0.18
N PHE A 264 -21.51 9.56 1.28
CA PHE A 264 -20.62 9.90 2.37
C PHE A 264 -19.67 8.76 2.74
N VAL A 265 -18.68 9.10 3.56
CA VAL A 265 -17.74 8.19 4.19
C VAL A 265 -18.04 8.09 5.67
N ARG A 266 -18.07 6.85 6.17
CA ARG A 266 -18.05 6.51 7.59
C ARG A 266 -16.66 6.05 7.97
N ALA A 267 -16.16 6.60 9.06
CA ALA A 267 -14.94 6.19 9.74
C ALA A 267 -15.32 5.57 11.09
N ARG A 268 -14.87 4.34 11.34
CA ARG A 268 -15.08 3.65 12.62
C ARG A 268 -13.79 3.09 13.16
N TRP A 269 -13.37 3.61 14.31
CA TRP A 269 -12.21 3.11 15.02
C TRP A 269 -12.56 1.91 15.90
N ILE A 270 -11.69 0.92 15.91
CA ILE A 270 -11.77 -0.27 16.74
C ILE A 270 -10.49 -0.33 17.57
N GLU A 271 -10.64 -0.28 18.88
CA GLU A 271 -9.53 -0.35 19.81
C GLU A 271 -8.83 -1.71 19.77
N PRO A 272 -7.59 -1.81 20.28
CA PRO A 272 -6.91 -3.10 20.39
C PRO A 272 -7.72 -4.19 21.10
N SER A 273 -8.54 -3.80 22.08
CA SER A 273 -9.45 -4.67 22.83
C SER A 273 -10.60 -5.26 21.98
N GLY A 274 -10.88 -4.69 20.81
CA GLY A 274 -12.07 -5.00 20.01
C GLY A 274 -13.26 -4.08 20.28
N ALA A 275 -13.13 -3.13 21.23
CA ALA A 275 -14.16 -2.12 21.46
C ALA A 275 -14.25 -1.17 20.25
N ALA A 276 -15.37 -1.20 19.54
CA ALA A 276 -15.64 -0.29 18.44
C ALA A 276 -16.19 1.04 18.98
N ARG A 277 -15.54 2.15 18.63
CA ARG A 277 -16.05 3.48 18.93
C ARG A 277 -17.24 3.80 18.03
N GLU A 278 -18.14 4.64 18.52
CA GLU A 278 -19.19 5.21 17.67
C GLU A 278 -18.54 6.05 16.57
N GLY A 279 -19.11 5.97 15.37
CA GLY A 279 -18.68 6.78 14.24
C GLY A 279 -19.19 8.21 14.35
N THR A 280 -18.82 9.06 13.39
CA THR A 280 -19.22 10.46 13.39
C THR A 280 -20.73 10.63 13.38
N ALA A 281 -21.22 11.61 14.14
CA ALA A 281 -22.59 12.11 13.97
C ALA A 281 -22.77 12.81 12.60
N GLU A 282 -21.71 13.44 12.09
CA GLU A 282 -21.70 14.14 10.81
C GLU A 282 -20.77 13.43 9.79
N PRO A 283 -21.34 12.73 8.80
CA PRO A 283 -20.55 12.05 7.78
C PRO A 283 -19.79 13.04 6.86
N GLU A 284 -18.61 12.65 6.36
CA GLU A 284 -17.84 13.43 5.37
C GLU A 284 -18.27 13.07 3.94
N PRO A 285 -18.42 14.05 3.01
CA PRO A 285 -18.69 13.74 1.61
C PRO A 285 -17.61 12.84 1.02
N SER A 286 -17.99 11.76 0.32
CA SER A 286 -17.02 10.81 -0.23
C SER A 286 -16.06 11.47 -1.21
N THR A 287 -16.54 12.44 -1.99
CA THR A 287 -15.72 13.19 -2.95
C THR A 287 -14.58 13.98 -2.32
N GLY A 288 -14.74 14.42 -1.06
CA GLY A 288 -13.69 15.11 -0.31
C GLY A 288 -12.63 14.17 0.27
N VAL A 289 -12.91 12.86 0.35
CA VAL A 289 -12.03 11.87 0.97
C VAL A 289 -11.35 10.98 -0.06
N VAL A 290 -12.13 10.40 -0.98
CA VAL A 290 -11.65 9.41 -1.97
C VAL A 290 -11.58 9.96 -3.40
N GLY A 291 -12.11 11.15 -3.65
CA GLY A 291 -12.14 11.79 -4.97
C GLY A 291 -13.45 11.56 -5.73
N GLU A 292 -13.52 12.00 -6.98
CA GLU A 292 -14.72 11.87 -7.81
C GLU A 292 -14.84 10.46 -8.41
N GLY A 293 -16.05 9.91 -8.42
CA GLY A 293 -16.32 8.58 -8.95
C GLY A 293 -17.37 7.85 -8.13
N LEU A 294 -17.80 6.69 -8.63
CA LEU A 294 -18.71 5.79 -7.91
C LEU A 294 -17.97 4.61 -7.26
N ALA A 295 -16.85 4.18 -7.85
CA ALA A 295 -16.08 3.03 -7.38
C ALA A 295 -14.62 3.46 -7.20
N HIS A 296 -14.05 3.10 -6.06
CA HIS A 296 -12.68 3.46 -5.69
C HIS A 296 -11.93 2.26 -5.14
N GLU A 297 -10.65 2.13 -5.50
CA GLU A 297 -9.72 1.29 -4.78
C GLU A 297 -9.13 2.08 -3.61
N VAL A 298 -9.52 1.71 -2.39
CA VAL A 298 -9.16 2.46 -1.18
C VAL A 298 -8.26 1.60 -0.29
N GLU A 299 -7.14 2.19 0.12
CA GLU A 299 -6.14 1.63 1.04
C GLU A 299 -5.95 2.59 2.23
N LEU A 300 -5.71 2.03 3.41
CA LEU A 300 -5.27 2.78 4.59
C LEU A 300 -3.86 2.35 4.96
N ALA A 301 -2.92 3.30 5.01
CA ALA A 301 -1.54 3.04 5.42
C ALA A 301 -1.17 3.86 6.66
N PRO A 302 -0.51 3.25 7.66
CA PRO A 302 -0.18 3.94 8.91
C PRO A 302 0.98 4.90 8.76
N LEU A 303 0.89 6.03 9.44
CA LEU A 303 2.00 6.97 9.62
C LEU A 303 2.62 6.79 11.02
N LEU A 304 3.87 7.21 11.17
CA LEU A 304 4.62 7.10 12.43
C LEU A 304 4.00 7.91 13.58
N ASP A 305 3.21 8.94 13.26
CA ASP A 305 2.45 9.72 14.25
C ASP A 305 1.15 9.04 14.73
N GLY A 306 0.87 7.82 14.25
CA GLY A 306 -0.33 7.04 14.59
C GLY A 306 -1.56 7.36 13.74
N SER A 307 -1.47 8.31 12.81
CA SER A 307 -2.55 8.55 11.85
C SER A 307 -2.57 7.47 10.76
N LEU A 308 -3.68 7.41 10.01
CA LEU A 308 -3.82 6.55 8.83
C LEU A 308 -4.04 7.41 7.58
N ALA A 309 -3.15 7.30 6.60
CA ALA A 309 -3.29 7.95 5.31
C ALA A 309 -4.25 7.15 4.41
N VAL A 310 -5.14 7.87 3.71
CA VAL A 310 -6.09 7.32 2.74
C VAL A 310 -5.48 7.41 1.35
N ARG A 311 -5.29 6.25 0.71
CA ARG A 311 -5.03 6.15 -0.72
C ARG A 311 -6.32 5.86 -1.44
N SER A 312 -6.58 6.56 -2.53
CA SER A 312 -7.68 6.29 -3.44
C SER A 312 -7.17 6.32 -4.87
N ASP A 313 -7.43 5.25 -5.62
CA ASP A 313 -7.07 5.09 -7.03
C ASP A 313 -5.58 5.40 -7.29
N GLY A 314 -4.73 4.81 -6.45
CA GLY A 314 -3.28 4.94 -6.53
C GLY A 314 -2.70 6.23 -5.94
N ALA A 315 -3.52 7.19 -5.48
CA ALA A 315 -3.06 8.47 -4.93
C ALA A 315 -3.47 8.70 -3.47
N TRP A 316 -2.55 9.15 -2.61
CA TRP A 316 -2.85 9.65 -1.27
C TRP A 316 -3.70 10.92 -1.35
N ARG A 317 -4.75 10.99 -0.53
CA ARG A 317 -5.72 12.10 -0.54
C ARG A 317 -5.85 12.82 0.79
N ARG A 318 -5.98 12.06 1.87
CA ARG A 318 -6.30 12.54 3.21
C ARG A 318 -5.60 11.69 4.26
N ARG A 319 -5.67 12.11 5.52
CA ARG A 319 -5.34 11.24 6.65
C ARG A 319 -6.43 11.33 7.72
N TYR A 320 -6.54 10.29 8.53
CA TYR A 320 -7.29 10.32 9.78
C TYR A 320 -6.30 10.33 10.93
N PRO A 321 -6.20 11.42 11.71
CA PRO A 321 -5.43 11.42 12.95
C PRO A 321 -5.89 10.30 13.89
N PRO A 322 -5.06 9.90 14.88
CA PRO A 322 -5.39 8.82 15.79
C PRO A 322 -6.77 9.02 16.43
N LEU A 323 -7.67 8.06 16.22
CA LEU A 323 -9.04 8.06 16.76
C LEU A 323 -9.90 9.26 16.33
N ALA A 324 -9.48 10.00 15.30
CA ALA A 324 -10.24 11.12 14.78
C ALA A 324 -11.45 10.64 13.97
N GLU A 325 -12.54 11.35 14.16
CA GLU A 325 -13.80 11.15 13.46
C GLU A 325 -13.75 11.69 12.02
N ARG A 326 -12.94 12.72 11.78
CA ARG A 326 -12.81 13.36 10.48
C ARG A 326 -11.41 13.29 9.91
N SER A 327 -11.35 13.31 8.58
CA SER A 327 -10.12 13.39 7.83
C SER A 327 -9.53 14.80 7.81
N GLU A 328 -8.22 14.88 7.69
CA GLU A 328 -7.42 16.10 7.53
C GLU A 328 -6.62 16.07 6.22
N PRO A 329 -6.12 17.23 5.76
CA PRO A 329 -5.11 17.27 4.69
C PRO A 329 -3.90 16.39 5.02
N LEU A 330 -3.26 15.87 3.97
CA LEU A 330 -2.00 15.15 4.10
C LEU A 330 -0.89 16.06 4.61
N PRO A 331 0.12 15.52 5.32
CA PRO A 331 1.39 16.20 5.51
C PRO A 331 1.99 16.57 4.14
N ALA A 332 2.64 17.73 4.04
CA ALA A 332 3.14 18.28 2.78
C ALA A 332 4.05 17.28 2.03
N TRP A 333 4.96 16.61 2.73
CA TRP A 333 5.88 15.62 2.15
C TRP A 333 5.17 14.46 1.46
N LEU A 334 4.01 14.04 1.97
CA LEU A 334 3.21 12.94 1.40
C LEU A 334 2.31 13.44 0.27
N ALA A 335 1.81 14.67 0.36
CA ALA A 335 1.06 15.31 -0.73
C ALA A 335 1.93 15.48 -1.99
N GLU A 336 3.21 15.86 -1.83
CA GLU A 336 4.19 15.94 -2.93
C GLU A 336 4.48 14.60 -3.59
N ARG A 337 4.26 13.50 -2.87
CA ARG A 337 4.51 12.11 -3.28
C ARG A 337 3.20 11.32 -3.35
N SER A 338 2.12 11.98 -3.74
CA SER A 338 0.77 11.41 -3.63
C SER A 338 0.62 10.07 -4.35
N THR A 339 1.37 9.80 -5.42
CA THR A 339 1.29 8.52 -6.17
C THR A 339 2.30 7.45 -5.75
N TRP A 340 3.21 7.76 -4.82
CA TRP A 340 4.26 6.85 -4.37
C TRP A 340 3.72 5.94 -3.26
N SER A 341 4.15 4.68 -3.17
CA SER A 341 3.90 3.89 -1.96
C SER A 341 4.92 4.24 -0.88
N PHE A 342 4.64 3.89 0.38
CA PHE A 342 5.61 4.04 1.44
C PHE A 342 5.58 2.85 2.39
N ARG A 343 6.73 2.60 3.03
CA ARG A 343 6.91 1.61 4.08
C ARG A 343 7.63 2.25 5.26
N PHE A 344 7.36 1.79 6.47
CA PHE A 344 8.25 2.08 7.58
C PHE A 344 9.60 1.43 7.31
N THR A 345 10.67 2.13 7.67
CA THR A 345 12.03 1.68 7.39
C THR A 345 12.92 1.81 8.60
N ARG A 346 14.05 1.09 8.61
CA ARG A 346 15.09 1.18 9.65
C ARG A 346 14.53 1.04 11.07
N GLY A 347 13.63 0.07 11.26
CA GLY A 347 12.96 -0.18 12.55
C GLY A 347 12.00 0.92 12.98
N ASN A 348 11.16 1.40 12.06
CA ASN A 348 10.19 2.48 12.27
C ASN A 348 10.83 3.85 12.62
N SER A 349 12.07 4.08 12.19
CA SER A 349 12.76 5.36 12.41
C SER A 349 12.39 6.41 11.35
N GLY A 350 11.78 6.00 10.24
CA GLY A 350 11.39 6.87 9.13
C GLY A 350 10.59 6.11 8.08
N TYR A 351 10.51 6.68 6.88
CA TYR A 351 9.80 6.11 5.74
C TYR A 351 10.75 5.84 4.57
N ALA A 352 10.50 4.75 3.87
CA ALA A 352 10.97 4.54 2.50
C ALA A 352 9.79 4.84 1.56
N ALA A 353 9.86 5.95 0.83
CA ALA A 353 8.89 6.27 -0.23
C ALA A 353 9.39 5.68 -1.56
N LEU A 354 8.56 4.84 -2.19
CA LEU A 354 8.91 4.02 -3.33
C LEU A 354 8.23 4.57 -4.59
N GLU A 355 9.03 4.85 -5.63
CA GLU A 355 8.51 5.33 -6.90
C GLU A 355 7.58 4.28 -7.56
N PRO A 356 6.44 4.69 -8.14
CA PRO A 356 5.50 3.74 -8.73
C PRO A 356 6.09 2.98 -9.94
N ALA A 357 5.57 1.77 -10.15
CA ALA A 357 5.83 0.99 -11.36
C ALA A 357 5.25 1.64 -12.62
N GLY A 358 5.65 1.14 -13.79
CA GLY A 358 5.08 1.54 -15.08
C GLY A 358 5.60 2.89 -15.60
N ARG A 359 6.65 3.44 -15.00
CA ARG A 359 7.23 4.73 -15.40
C ARG A 359 8.27 4.50 -16.50
N ALA A 360 8.23 5.31 -17.55
CA ALA A 360 9.31 5.33 -18.53
C ALA A 360 10.59 5.91 -17.90
N SER A 361 11.71 5.20 -18.01
CA SER A 361 13.02 5.62 -17.51
C SER A 361 14.07 5.53 -18.62
N PRO A 362 14.74 6.64 -18.99
CA PRO A 362 15.76 6.63 -20.04
C PRO A 362 16.98 5.79 -19.68
N ASP A 363 17.27 5.65 -18.38
CA ASP A 363 18.45 5.03 -17.78
C ASP A 363 18.11 3.85 -16.85
N CYS A 364 16.85 3.38 -16.91
CA CYS A 364 16.35 2.26 -16.13
C CYS A 364 16.56 2.35 -14.62
N ALA A 365 16.41 3.56 -14.07
CA ALA A 365 16.50 3.83 -12.65
C ALA A 365 15.11 3.88 -11.98
N GLN A 366 15.02 3.37 -10.76
CA GLN A 366 13.94 3.59 -9.83
C GLN A 366 14.47 4.15 -8.53
N ARG A 367 13.70 5.03 -7.90
CA ARG A 367 14.12 5.72 -6.68
C ARG A 367 13.35 5.25 -5.46
N ILE A 368 14.07 5.20 -4.35
CA ILE A 368 13.55 5.14 -3.00
C ILE A 368 14.04 6.39 -2.28
N GLU A 369 13.10 7.17 -1.75
CA GLU A 369 13.42 8.32 -0.92
C GLU A 369 13.30 7.95 0.56
N LEU A 370 14.33 8.27 1.33
CA LEU A 370 14.39 8.01 2.76
C LEU A 370 14.01 9.28 3.52
N LEU A 371 12.88 9.24 4.21
CA LEU A 371 12.28 10.40 4.85
C LEU A 371 12.27 10.22 6.38
N ALA A 372 12.67 11.26 7.10
CA ALA A 372 12.49 11.32 8.55
C ALA A 372 11.00 11.41 8.93
N PRO A 373 10.63 11.17 10.20
CA PRO A 373 9.24 11.32 10.66
C PRO A 373 8.66 12.71 10.40
N SER A 374 9.51 13.74 10.38
CA SER A 374 9.17 15.13 10.04
C SER A 374 8.82 15.35 8.56
N GLY A 375 9.15 14.38 7.68
CA GLY A 375 9.07 14.51 6.22
C GLY A 375 10.34 15.05 5.56
N ARG A 376 11.41 15.32 6.33
CA ARG A 376 12.71 15.72 5.77
C ARG A 376 13.31 14.61 4.93
N LEU A 377 13.76 14.95 3.71
CA LEU A 377 14.45 14.02 2.81
C LEU A 377 15.90 13.82 3.26
N CYS A 378 16.20 12.66 3.83
CA CYS A 378 17.49 12.33 4.41
C CYS A 378 18.45 11.66 3.43
N GLY A 379 17.92 10.89 2.49
CA GLY A 379 18.72 10.19 1.50
C GLY A 379 17.91 9.64 0.34
N ARG A 380 18.63 9.15 -0.65
CA ARG A 380 18.07 8.55 -1.86
C ARG A 380 18.80 7.26 -2.17
N VAL A 381 18.04 6.20 -2.39
CA VAL A 381 18.53 4.95 -2.98
C VAL A 381 18.06 4.91 -4.43
N THR A 382 19.00 4.71 -5.35
CA THR A 382 18.69 4.54 -6.77
C THR A 382 19.04 3.13 -7.17
N VAL A 383 18.04 2.40 -7.64
CA VAL A 383 18.19 1.04 -8.17
C VAL A 383 18.15 1.11 -9.69
N ARG A 384 19.16 0.59 -10.37
CA ARG A 384 19.30 0.64 -11.82
C ARG A 384 19.30 -0.75 -12.43
N GLU A 385 18.69 -0.88 -13.60
CA GLU A 385 18.83 -2.05 -14.47
C GLU A 385 19.80 -1.75 -15.60
N ASP A 386 20.38 -2.81 -16.17
CA ASP A 386 21.14 -2.69 -17.40
C ASP A 386 20.19 -2.38 -18.56
N GLY A 387 20.45 -1.29 -19.28
CA GLY A 387 19.67 -0.92 -20.46
C GLY A 387 19.39 0.57 -20.57
N THR A 388 18.60 0.93 -21.57
CA THR A 388 18.14 2.30 -21.83
C THR A 388 16.68 2.27 -22.28
N GLY A 389 15.87 3.24 -21.81
CA GLY A 389 14.50 3.41 -22.28
C GLY A 389 13.55 2.28 -21.90
N CYS A 390 13.55 1.87 -20.63
CA CYS A 390 12.66 0.82 -20.13
C CYS A 390 11.44 1.40 -19.40
N THR A 391 10.48 0.51 -19.12
CA THR A 391 9.35 0.75 -18.23
C THR A 391 9.63 0.09 -16.89
N THR A 392 9.68 0.87 -15.82
CA THR A 392 10.02 0.40 -14.47
C THR A 392 9.04 -0.66 -13.97
N GLY A 393 9.53 -1.68 -13.26
CA GLY A 393 8.68 -2.69 -12.62
C GLY A 393 8.23 -2.30 -11.21
N ALA A 394 7.60 -3.24 -10.51
CA ALA A 394 7.22 -3.07 -9.11
C ALA A 394 8.44 -2.96 -8.18
N LEU A 395 8.32 -2.13 -7.15
CA LEU A 395 9.29 -1.96 -6.08
C LEU A 395 8.57 -2.04 -4.73
N ASP A 396 9.07 -2.86 -3.82
CA ASP A 396 8.53 -2.98 -2.45
C ASP A 396 9.66 -3.12 -1.42
N GLN A 397 9.32 -2.92 -0.15
CA GLN A 397 10.20 -3.16 0.99
C GLN A 397 9.50 -4.09 1.99
N GLY A 398 10.19 -5.17 2.34
CA GLY A 398 9.78 -6.10 3.39
C GLY A 398 9.92 -5.57 4.80
N TRP A 399 9.48 -6.37 5.76
CA TRP A 399 9.47 -6.02 7.18
C TRP A 399 10.88 -5.87 7.76
N ASP A 400 11.84 -6.63 7.24
CA ASP A 400 13.24 -6.56 7.65
C ASP A 400 14.05 -5.49 6.90
N GLY A 401 13.42 -4.70 6.03
CA GLY A 401 14.11 -3.72 5.18
C GLY A 401 14.68 -4.29 3.89
N THR A 402 14.41 -5.55 3.54
CA THR A 402 14.73 -6.12 2.22
C THR A 402 13.97 -5.37 1.13
N VAL A 403 14.69 -4.84 0.15
CA VAL A 403 14.08 -4.19 -1.03
C VAL A 403 13.94 -5.20 -2.14
N VAL A 404 12.76 -5.30 -2.74
CA VAL A 404 12.45 -6.21 -3.86
C VAL A 404 12.07 -5.38 -5.08
N GLN A 405 12.70 -5.67 -6.21
CA GLN A 405 12.44 -5.04 -7.50
C GLN A 405 12.07 -6.10 -8.56
N GLN A 406 11.01 -5.84 -9.30
CA GLN A 406 10.69 -6.52 -10.56
C GLN A 406 11.36 -5.77 -11.71
N SER A 407 12.01 -6.46 -12.63
CA SER A 407 12.92 -5.80 -13.58
C SER A 407 12.23 -4.80 -14.52
N ALA A 408 11.12 -5.24 -15.11
CA ALA A 408 10.21 -4.38 -15.88
C ALA A 408 8.77 -4.70 -15.52
N ALA A 409 7.83 -3.84 -15.93
CA ALA A 409 6.42 -4.17 -15.88
C ALA A 409 6.17 -5.53 -16.56
N ASP A 410 5.49 -6.44 -15.86
CA ASP A 410 5.18 -7.82 -16.29
C ASP A 410 6.36 -8.77 -16.49
N ALA A 411 7.60 -8.34 -16.23
CA ALA A 411 8.75 -9.22 -16.31
C ALA A 411 8.74 -10.24 -15.16
N CYS A 412 9.16 -11.47 -15.44
CA CYS A 412 9.26 -12.53 -14.45
C CYS A 412 10.66 -12.65 -13.84
N THR A 413 11.47 -11.59 -13.93
CA THR A 413 12.79 -11.52 -13.29
C THR A 413 12.72 -10.55 -12.13
N PHE A 414 13.20 -11.02 -10.99
CA PHE A 414 13.17 -10.29 -9.73
C PHE A 414 14.57 -10.19 -9.16
N ARG A 415 14.86 -9.06 -8.53
CA ARG A 415 16.09 -8.81 -7.78
C ARG A 415 15.72 -8.29 -6.41
N TRP A 416 16.45 -8.70 -5.38
CA TRP A 416 16.28 -8.13 -4.06
C TRP A 416 17.60 -7.96 -3.33
N TRP A 417 17.62 -7.00 -2.42
CA TRP A 417 18.77 -6.63 -1.61
C TRP A 417 18.41 -6.91 -0.14
N PRO A 418 18.79 -8.10 0.38
CA PRO A 418 18.44 -8.50 1.74
C PRO A 418 18.86 -7.45 2.75
N ARG A 419 17.91 -6.96 3.57
CA ARG A 419 18.18 -6.01 4.65
C ARG A 419 18.82 -4.68 4.21
N LEU A 420 18.69 -4.26 2.95
CA LEU A 420 19.26 -2.99 2.46
C LEU A 420 18.83 -1.79 3.32
N LEU A 421 17.57 -1.77 3.77
CA LEU A 421 17.01 -0.72 4.61
C LEU A 421 16.74 -1.19 6.05
N ALA A 422 17.41 -2.25 6.49
CA ALA A 422 17.37 -2.72 7.88
C ALA A 422 18.16 -1.78 8.78
N ARG A 423 17.83 -1.70 10.08
CA ARG A 423 18.63 -0.96 11.05
C ARG A 423 19.98 -1.62 11.33
#